data_AF-A0A9E4IQ31-F1
#
_entry.id   AF-A0A9E4IQ31-F1
#
_cell.length_a   1.000
_cell.length_b   1.000
_cell.length_c   1.000
_cell.angle_alpha   90.00
_cell.angle_beta   90.00
_cell.angle_gamma   90.00
#
_symmetry.space_group_name_H-M   'P 1'
#
loop_
_entity.id
_entity.type
_entity.pdbx_description
1 polymer ?
#
loop_
_entity_poly.entity_id
_entity_poly.type
_entity_poly.pdbx_seq_one_letter_code
_entity_poly.pdbx_strand_id
1 'polypeptide(L)'
;MTQRVLVLLGVWAVCLAPAALAGPAQEAEAAGPESPVAAHEALLQRYCLTCHNERLAARGTVPIALRTGDLADVPGTADVWEKVIRKLRTGSMPPAGRPRPDAEAGDALAAWLETEIDRVAAAHPNPGRTEPLHRLNRTEYQNAIRDLLAFDVDAAALVPADDQSYG
;
A
#
# COMPACT_ATOMS: atom_id res chain seq x y z
N MET A 1 25.53 102.76 31.08
CA MET A 1 24.30 102.20 30.48
C MET A 1 24.67 101.54 29.17
N THR A 2 25.03 100.27 29.22
CA THR A 2 25.44 99.45 28.07
C THR A 2 25.10 98.01 28.39
N GLN A 3 23.98 97.52 27.87
CA GLN A 3 23.54 96.14 28.07
C GLN A 3 23.68 95.38 26.74
N ARG A 4 24.63 94.45 26.74
CA ARG A 4 24.86 93.46 25.68
C ARG A 4 23.75 92.41 25.75
N VAL A 5 23.07 92.14 24.64
CA VAL A 5 22.14 91.01 24.50
C VAL A 5 22.78 90.00 23.54
N LEU A 6 23.10 88.82 24.07
CA LEU A 6 23.56 87.65 23.32
C LEU A 6 22.37 87.02 22.56
N VAL A 7 22.58 86.73 21.28
CA VAL A 7 21.66 85.95 20.43
C VAL A 7 22.01 84.47 20.58
N LEU A 8 21.07 83.67 21.11
CA LEU A 8 21.16 82.21 21.16
C LEU A 8 20.62 81.62 19.86
N LEU A 9 21.50 80.99 19.08
CA LEU A 9 21.14 80.18 17.91
C LEU A 9 20.68 78.79 18.40
N GLY A 10 19.39 78.49 18.24
CA GLY A 10 18.81 77.18 18.50
C GLY A 10 19.13 76.21 17.36
N VAL A 11 19.90 75.16 17.66
CA VAL A 11 20.20 74.05 16.76
C VAL A 11 19.05 73.04 16.82
N TRP A 12 18.30 72.88 15.72
CA TRP A 12 17.33 71.80 15.56
C TRP A 12 18.05 70.54 15.08
N ALA A 13 18.26 69.60 16.01
CA ALA A 13 18.77 68.26 15.68
C ALA A 13 17.62 67.38 15.16
N VAL A 14 17.54 67.24 13.84
CA VAL A 14 16.66 66.28 13.17
C VAL A 14 17.26 64.88 13.34
N CYS A 15 16.61 64.03 14.15
CA CYS A 15 16.99 62.63 14.32
C CYS A 15 16.43 61.80 13.14
N LEU A 16 17.29 61.43 12.18
CA LEU A 16 16.99 60.40 11.19
C LEU A 16 17.18 59.01 11.84
N ALA A 17 16.08 58.28 12.04
CA ALA A 17 16.12 56.87 12.40
C ALA A 17 16.32 56.02 11.13
N PRO A 18 17.24 55.03 11.11
CA PRO A 18 17.35 54.10 10.00
C PRO A 18 16.18 53.11 10.02
N ALA A 19 15.43 53.07 8.92
CA ALA A 19 14.43 52.02 8.68
C ALA A 19 15.17 50.70 8.45
N ALA A 20 15.11 49.80 9.44
CA ALA A 20 15.56 48.42 9.28
C ALA A 20 14.61 47.72 8.30
N LEU A 21 15.11 47.39 7.11
CA LEU A 21 14.44 46.49 6.18
C LEU A 21 14.46 45.09 6.79
N ALA A 22 13.37 44.71 7.44
CA ALA A 22 13.11 43.32 7.78
C ALA A 22 12.92 42.55 6.46
N GLY A 23 13.91 41.72 6.10
CA GLY A 23 13.74 40.73 5.05
C GLY A 23 12.62 39.76 5.44
N PRO A 24 11.88 39.19 4.47
CA PRO A 24 10.84 38.23 4.80
C PRO A 24 11.46 37.08 5.58
N ALA A 25 10.90 36.80 6.75
CA ALA A 25 11.20 35.57 7.46
C ALA A 25 10.79 34.43 6.54
N GLN A 26 11.78 33.68 6.05
CA GLN A 26 11.53 32.38 5.44
C GLN A 26 11.04 31.48 6.56
N GLU A 27 9.72 31.40 6.72
CA GLU A 27 9.09 30.28 7.40
C GLU A 27 9.64 29.00 6.77
N ALA A 28 10.39 28.25 7.57
CA ALA A 28 10.78 26.91 7.20
C ALA A 28 9.48 26.12 7.02
N GLU A 29 9.11 25.87 5.77
CA GLU A 29 8.02 24.99 5.39
C GLU A 29 8.26 23.65 6.11
N ALA A 30 7.54 23.43 7.21
CA ALA A 30 7.55 22.15 7.88
C ALA A 30 7.03 21.13 6.88
N ALA A 31 7.85 20.11 6.59
CA ALA A 31 7.45 19.01 5.72
C ALA A 31 6.09 18.49 6.20
N GLY A 32 5.05 18.71 5.39
CA GLY A 32 3.72 18.17 5.65
C GLY A 32 3.77 16.64 5.76
N PRO A 33 2.73 16.00 6.29
CA PRO A 33 2.71 14.55 6.39
C PRO A 33 2.98 13.95 5.01
N GLU A 34 4.08 13.20 4.89
CA GLU A 34 4.47 12.50 3.68
C GLU A 34 3.29 11.62 3.24
N SER A 35 2.89 11.70 1.98
CA SER A 35 1.79 10.88 1.47
C SER A 35 2.07 9.40 1.80
N PRO A 36 1.08 8.63 2.29
CA PRO A 36 1.28 7.21 2.56
C PRO A 36 1.91 6.47 1.37
N VAL A 37 1.51 6.83 0.14
CA VAL A 37 2.09 6.26 -1.09
C VAL A 37 3.57 6.58 -1.23
N ALA A 38 4.01 7.80 -0.89
CA ALA A 38 5.41 8.18 -0.98
C ALA A 38 6.28 7.40 0.03
N ALA A 39 5.78 7.19 1.25
CA ALA A 39 6.47 6.38 2.25
C ALA A 39 6.58 4.90 1.81
N HIS A 40 5.50 4.33 1.28
CA HIS A 40 5.49 2.98 0.71
C HIS A 40 6.44 2.84 -0.50
N GLU A 41 6.48 3.86 -1.35
CA GLU A 41 7.39 3.92 -2.50
C GLU A 41 8.86 3.94 -2.05
N ALA A 42 9.18 4.68 -0.99
CA ALA A 42 10.52 4.68 -0.41
C ALA A 42 10.92 3.31 0.17
N LEU A 43 9.98 2.59 0.81
CA LEU A 43 10.21 1.21 1.27
C LEU A 43 10.48 0.26 0.11
N LEU A 44 9.68 0.33 -0.96
CA LEU A 44 9.88 -0.46 -2.17
C LEU A 44 11.27 -0.22 -2.76
N GLN A 45 11.66 1.04 -2.92
CA GLN A 45 12.97 1.39 -3.48
C GLN A 45 14.12 0.83 -2.65
N ARG A 46 14.02 0.95 -1.32
CA ARG A 46 15.09 0.51 -0.41
C ARG A 46 15.21 -1.01 -0.33
N TYR A 47 14.08 -1.71 -0.22
CA TYR A 47 14.08 -3.13 0.17
C TYR A 47 13.73 -4.10 -0.97
N CYS A 48 13.00 -3.65 -2.00
CA CYS A 48 12.47 -4.53 -3.05
C CYS A 48 13.22 -4.35 -4.37
N LEU A 49 13.37 -3.11 -4.84
CA LEU A 49 13.90 -2.81 -6.18
C LEU A 49 15.38 -3.16 -6.38
N THR A 50 16.13 -3.39 -5.31
CA THR A 50 17.53 -3.86 -5.42
C THR A 50 17.63 -5.24 -6.06
N CYS A 51 16.61 -6.09 -5.88
CA CYS A 51 16.55 -7.45 -6.40
C CYS A 51 15.41 -7.65 -7.41
N HIS A 52 14.24 -7.04 -7.17
CA HIS A 52 13.05 -7.14 -8.02
C HIS A 52 12.99 -5.98 -9.01
N ASN A 53 13.84 -6.04 -10.04
CA ASN A 53 13.88 -5.04 -11.13
C ASN A 53 14.00 -5.72 -12.50
N GLU A 54 13.73 -4.96 -13.56
CA GLU A 54 13.72 -5.46 -14.94
C GLU A 54 15.04 -6.14 -15.33
N ARG A 55 16.18 -5.59 -14.92
CA ARG A 55 17.49 -6.11 -15.28
C ARG A 55 17.73 -7.51 -14.72
N LEU A 56 17.34 -7.76 -13.47
CA LEU A 56 17.51 -9.07 -12.82
C LEU A 56 16.43 -10.06 -13.25
N ALA A 57 15.21 -9.59 -13.52
CA ALA A 57 14.15 -10.41 -14.10
C ALA A 57 14.49 -10.89 -15.51
N ALA A 58 15.00 -10.00 -16.38
CA ALA A 58 15.42 -10.34 -17.74
C ALA A 58 16.57 -11.36 -17.77
N ARG A 59 17.36 -11.46 -16.69
CA ARG A 59 18.41 -12.47 -16.51
C ARG A 59 17.90 -13.76 -15.86
N GLY A 60 16.61 -13.87 -15.56
CA GLY A 60 16.01 -15.02 -14.88
C GLY A 60 16.40 -15.17 -13.42
N THR A 61 17.00 -14.14 -12.78
CA THR A 61 17.43 -14.22 -11.38
C THR A 61 16.25 -14.11 -10.41
N VAL A 62 15.21 -13.38 -10.78
CA VAL A 62 13.96 -13.24 -10.05
C VAL A 62 12.78 -13.37 -11.01
N PRO A 63 11.63 -13.91 -10.58
CA PRO A 63 10.46 -14.07 -11.45
C PRO A 63 9.59 -12.81 -11.57
N ILE A 64 9.84 -11.78 -10.74
CA ILE A 64 9.04 -10.55 -10.68
C ILE A 64 9.98 -9.34 -10.77
N ALA A 65 9.66 -8.42 -11.67
CA ALA A 65 10.24 -7.08 -11.73
C ALA A 65 9.24 -6.07 -11.16
N LEU A 66 9.75 -5.13 -10.37
CA LEU A 66 9.03 -3.95 -9.90
C LEU A 66 9.78 -2.70 -10.37
N ARG A 67 9.07 -1.59 -10.44
CA ARG A 67 9.57 -0.27 -10.85
C ARG A 67 9.00 0.81 -9.94
N THR A 68 9.69 1.94 -9.95
CA THR A 68 9.19 3.13 -9.27
C THR A 68 7.88 3.58 -9.90
N GLY A 69 6.87 3.84 -9.05
CA GLY A 69 5.55 4.27 -9.49
C GLY A 69 4.57 3.13 -9.80
N ASP A 70 4.97 1.86 -9.67
CA ASP A 70 4.02 0.74 -9.84
C ASP A 70 2.88 0.80 -8.78
N LEU A 71 3.11 1.48 -7.65
CA LEU A 71 2.07 1.73 -6.64
C LEU A 71 0.92 2.62 -7.14
N ALA A 72 1.06 3.30 -8.28
CA ALA A 72 -0.01 4.10 -8.88
C ALA A 72 -1.14 3.25 -9.47
N ASP A 73 -0.88 1.97 -9.77
CA ASP A 73 -1.85 1.03 -10.33
C ASP A 73 -1.76 -0.36 -9.68
N VAL A 74 -1.89 -0.38 -8.35
CA VAL A 74 -1.98 -1.64 -7.58
C VAL A 74 -3.11 -2.54 -8.08
N PRO A 75 -4.34 -2.04 -8.34
CA PRO A 75 -5.43 -2.92 -8.79
C PRO A 75 -5.20 -3.51 -10.18
N GLY A 76 -4.62 -2.76 -11.13
CA GLY A 76 -4.32 -3.27 -12.48
C GLY A 76 -3.28 -4.39 -12.49
N THR A 77 -2.49 -4.53 -11.43
CA THR A 77 -1.43 -5.54 -11.28
C THR A 77 -1.58 -6.37 -10.00
N ALA A 78 -2.83 -6.59 -9.55
CA ALA A 78 -3.14 -7.24 -8.28
C ALA A 78 -2.48 -8.62 -8.11
N ASP A 79 -2.34 -9.42 -9.18
CA ASP A 79 -1.71 -10.74 -9.11
C ASP A 79 -0.22 -10.70 -8.71
N VAL A 80 0.48 -9.61 -9.05
CA VAL A 80 1.86 -9.35 -8.64
C VAL A 80 1.88 -8.91 -7.18
N TRP A 81 1.00 -7.96 -6.82
CA TRP A 81 0.95 -7.40 -5.47
C TRP A 81 0.51 -8.41 -4.43
N GLU A 82 -0.41 -9.33 -4.73
CA GLU A 82 -0.75 -10.43 -3.84
C GLU A 82 0.45 -11.34 -3.54
N LYS A 83 1.32 -11.58 -4.53
CA LYS A 83 2.57 -12.33 -4.31
C LYS A 83 3.49 -11.54 -3.37
N VAL A 84 3.60 -10.23 -3.54
CA VAL A 84 4.38 -9.34 -2.65
C VAL A 84 3.80 -9.34 -1.23
N ILE A 85 2.50 -9.16 -1.07
CA ILE A 85 1.78 -9.23 0.22
C ILE A 85 2.13 -10.53 0.94
N ARG A 86 2.02 -11.69 0.27
CA ARG A 86 2.40 -12.98 0.87
C ARG A 86 3.85 -12.99 1.36
N LYS A 87 4.78 -12.35 0.64
CA LYS A 87 6.19 -12.28 1.04
C LYS A 87 6.41 -11.34 2.23
N LEU A 88 5.68 -10.24 2.30
CA LEU A 88 5.70 -9.32 3.44
C LEU A 88 5.10 -9.98 4.69
N ARG A 89 3.89 -10.53 4.59
CA ARG A 89 3.16 -11.19 5.69
C ARG A 89 3.90 -12.40 6.27
N THR A 90 4.64 -13.13 5.43
CA THR A 90 5.46 -14.27 5.91
C THR A 90 6.83 -13.84 6.41
N GLY A 91 7.21 -12.57 6.28
CA GLY A 91 8.57 -12.12 6.55
C GLY A 91 9.61 -12.91 5.75
N SER A 92 9.28 -13.38 4.55
CA SER A 92 10.22 -14.15 3.71
C SER A 92 11.04 -13.26 2.76
N MET A 93 10.60 -12.01 2.55
CA MET A 93 11.36 -10.98 1.83
C MET A 93 11.61 -9.73 2.68
N PRO A 94 12.76 -9.05 2.49
CA PRO A 94 13.93 -9.46 1.70
C PRO A 94 14.57 -10.78 2.20
N PRO A 95 15.38 -11.53 1.41
CA PRO A 95 15.95 -12.79 1.88
C PRO A 95 16.92 -12.59 3.07
N ALA A 96 17.24 -13.66 3.79
CA ALA A 96 18.19 -13.60 4.90
C ALA A 96 19.53 -12.97 4.45
N GLY A 97 20.11 -12.12 5.31
CA GLY A 97 21.33 -11.38 5.01
C GLY A 97 21.11 -10.07 4.23
N ARG A 98 19.87 -9.72 3.86
CA ARG A 98 19.54 -8.40 3.33
C ARG A 98 18.91 -7.50 4.42
N PRO A 99 19.10 -6.17 4.33
CA PRO A 99 18.35 -5.23 5.16
C PRO A 99 16.85 -5.47 5.01
N ARG A 100 16.13 -5.44 6.12
CA ARG A 100 14.68 -5.61 6.15
C ARG A 100 14.02 -4.33 6.66
N PRO A 101 12.80 -4.01 6.21
CA PRO A 101 12.00 -3.04 6.95
C PRO A 101 11.76 -3.57 8.37
N ASP A 102 11.55 -2.66 9.31
CA ASP A 102 10.95 -3.03 10.58
C ASP A 102 9.56 -3.64 10.35
N ALA A 103 9.09 -4.40 11.34
CA ALA A 103 7.84 -5.15 11.20
C ALA A 103 6.65 -4.23 10.94
N GLU A 104 6.61 -3.07 11.62
CA GLU A 104 5.51 -2.11 11.50
C GLU A 104 5.42 -1.53 10.08
N ALA A 105 6.56 -1.10 9.51
CA ALA A 105 6.62 -0.59 8.14
C ALA A 105 6.26 -1.66 7.11
N GLY A 106 6.71 -2.91 7.32
CA GLY A 106 6.35 -4.04 6.46
C GLY A 106 4.87 -4.38 6.51
N ASP A 107 4.28 -4.38 7.70
CA ASP A 107 2.86 -4.66 7.92
C ASP A 107 1.96 -3.53 7.42
N ALA A 108 2.39 -2.28 7.57
CA ALA A 108 1.70 -1.11 7.02
C ALA A 108 1.61 -1.18 5.50
N LEU A 109 2.73 -1.50 4.83
CA LEU A 109 2.75 -1.69 3.37
C LEU A 109 1.82 -2.83 2.93
N ALA A 110 1.88 -3.98 3.62
CA ALA A 110 1.04 -5.12 3.28
C ALA A 110 -0.46 -4.79 3.45
N ALA A 111 -0.84 -4.17 4.57
CA ALA A 111 -2.22 -3.78 4.84
C ALA A 111 -2.74 -2.74 3.84
N TRP A 112 -1.89 -1.79 3.44
CA TRP A 112 -2.25 -0.80 2.43
C TRP A 112 -2.47 -1.44 1.06
N LEU A 113 -1.58 -2.36 0.62
CA LEU A 113 -1.75 -3.10 -0.63
C LEU A 113 -3.02 -3.95 -0.63
N GLU A 114 -3.31 -4.66 0.46
CA GLU A 114 -4.54 -5.42 0.65
C GLU A 114 -5.78 -4.52 0.49
N THR A 115 -5.77 -3.36 1.16
CA THR A 115 -6.87 -2.38 1.08
C THR A 115 -7.10 -1.88 -0.34
N GLU A 116 -6.04 -1.56 -1.08
CA GLU A 116 -6.16 -1.07 -2.46
C GLU A 116 -6.73 -2.14 -3.42
N ILE A 117 -6.36 -3.40 -3.23
CA ILE A 117 -6.89 -4.53 -4.01
C ILE A 117 -8.35 -4.80 -3.63
N ASP A 118 -8.65 -4.89 -2.33
CA ASP A 118 -9.99 -5.20 -1.82
C ASP A 118 -11.02 -4.14 -2.22
N ARG A 119 -10.62 -2.86 -2.28
CA ARG A 119 -11.48 -1.77 -2.74
C ARG A 119 -12.02 -2.01 -4.15
N VAL A 120 -11.19 -2.52 -5.05
CA VAL A 120 -11.61 -2.81 -6.43
C VAL A 120 -12.40 -4.11 -6.51
N ALA A 121 -12.02 -5.13 -5.74
CA ALA A 121 -12.77 -6.39 -5.67
C ALA A 121 -14.22 -6.18 -5.15
N ALA A 122 -14.42 -5.25 -4.20
CA ALA A 122 -15.75 -4.90 -3.72
C ALA A 122 -16.62 -4.22 -4.79
N ALA A 123 -16.02 -3.38 -5.64
CA ALA A 123 -16.71 -2.70 -6.74
C ALA A 123 -16.96 -3.63 -7.94
N HIS A 124 -16.05 -4.57 -8.17
CA HIS A 124 -16.08 -5.51 -9.30
C HIS A 124 -15.78 -6.94 -8.81
N PRO A 125 -16.74 -7.61 -8.16
CA PRO A 125 -16.53 -8.97 -7.66
C PRO A 125 -16.16 -9.92 -8.79
N ASN A 126 -15.00 -10.56 -8.68
CA ASN A 126 -14.55 -11.59 -9.61
C ASN A 126 -14.44 -12.91 -8.83
N PRO A 127 -15.47 -13.79 -8.88
CA PRO A 127 -15.42 -15.09 -8.21
C PRO A 127 -14.42 -16.07 -8.86
N GLY A 128 -13.70 -15.65 -9.90
CA GLY A 128 -12.72 -16.46 -10.61
C GLY A 128 -13.41 -17.42 -11.59
N ARG A 129 -12.82 -18.60 -11.78
CA ARG A 129 -13.39 -19.63 -12.65
C ARG A 129 -14.57 -20.28 -11.91
N THR A 130 -15.79 -19.90 -12.29
CA THR A 130 -17.03 -20.43 -11.72
C THR A 130 -17.51 -21.70 -12.41
N GLU A 131 -16.60 -22.48 -13.02
CA GLU A 131 -16.96 -23.84 -13.42
C GLU A 131 -17.63 -24.50 -12.22
N PRO A 132 -18.88 -24.98 -12.35
CA PRO A 132 -19.61 -25.46 -11.20
C PRO A 132 -18.76 -26.53 -10.53
N LEU A 133 -18.40 -26.32 -9.26
CA LEU A 133 -18.03 -27.46 -8.44
C LEU A 133 -19.24 -28.38 -8.51
N HIS A 134 -19.09 -29.53 -9.18
CA HIS A 134 -20.17 -30.49 -9.33
C HIS A 134 -20.55 -30.96 -7.93
N ARG A 135 -21.68 -30.46 -7.43
CA ARG A 135 -22.24 -30.90 -6.17
C ARG A 135 -22.79 -32.30 -6.40
N LEU A 136 -22.36 -33.26 -5.58
CA LEU A 136 -22.91 -34.61 -5.64
C LEU A 136 -24.42 -34.56 -5.47
N ASN A 137 -25.15 -35.14 -6.42
CA ASN A 137 -26.57 -35.41 -6.26
C ASN A 137 -26.79 -36.55 -5.25
N ARG A 138 -28.03 -36.82 -4.84
CA ARG A 138 -28.36 -37.87 -3.85
C ARG A 138 -27.80 -39.23 -4.23
N THR A 139 -27.87 -39.59 -5.51
CA THR A 139 -27.38 -40.88 -6.02
C THR A 139 -25.86 -40.95 -5.92
N GLU A 140 -25.18 -39.88 -6.31
CA GLU A 140 -23.73 -39.79 -6.24
C GLU A 140 -23.22 -39.79 -4.79
N TYR A 141 -23.90 -39.10 -3.88
CA TYR A 141 -23.58 -39.13 -2.45
C TYR A 141 -23.72 -40.55 -1.88
N GLN A 142 -24.83 -41.23 -2.16
CA GLN A 142 -25.06 -42.60 -1.71
C GLN A 142 -24.00 -43.56 -2.26
N ASN A 143 -23.67 -43.46 -3.55
CA ASN A 143 -22.61 -44.27 -4.16
C ASN A 143 -21.24 -43.96 -3.53
N ALA A 144 -20.92 -42.69 -3.26
CA ALA A 144 -19.67 -42.31 -2.61
C ALA A 144 -19.54 -42.91 -1.21
N ILE A 145 -20.61 -42.88 -0.41
CA ILE A 145 -20.60 -43.50 0.94
C ILE A 145 -20.44 -45.02 0.84
N ARG A 146 -21.14 -45.68 -0.08
CA ARG A 146 -20.99 -47.12 -0.33
C ARG A 146 -19.56 -47.46 -0.77
N ASP A 147 -19.01 -46.73 -1.74
CA ASP A 147 -17.75 -47.10 -2.39
C ASP A 147 -16.54 -46.76 -1.51
N LEU A 148 -16.61 -45.70 -0.70
CA LEU A 148 -15.52 -45.29 0.19
C LEU A 148 -15.58 -45.98 1.56
N LEU A 149 -16.79 -46.22 2.09
CA LEU A 149 -16.99 -46.68 3.47
C LEU A 149 -17.63 -48.06 3.57
N ALA A 150 -17.98 -48.70 2.44
CA ALA A 150 -18.69 -49.98 2.38
C ALA A 150 -20.00 -49.97 3.19
N PHE A 151 -20.67 -48.82 3.23
CA PHE A 151 -21.88 -48.62 4.02
C PHE A 151 -23.04 -48.12 3.14
N ASP A 152 -24.19 -48.78 3.25
CA ASP A 152 -25.39 -48.39 2.51
C ASP A 152 -26.23 -47.39 3.32
N VAL A 153 -26.57 -46.27 2.67
CA VAL A 153 -27.42 -45.21 3.23
C VAL A 153 -28.58 -44.89 2.32
N ASP A 154 -29.72 -44.49 2.89
CA ASP A 154 -30.80 -43.86 2.14
C ASP A 154 -30.57 -42.34 2.09
N ALA A 155 -29.95 -41.86 1.01
CA ALA A 155 -29.67 -40.44 0.86
C ALA A 155 -30.96 -39.58 0.78
N ALA A 156 -32.08 -40.13 0.30
CA ALA A 156 -33.32 -39.38 0.18
C ALA A 156 -33.93 -39.01 1.54
N ALA A 157 -33.67 -39.83 2.57
CA ALA A 157 -34.08 -39.58 3.95
C ALA A 157 -33.11 -38.66 4.71
N LEU A 158 -31.85 -38.55 4.26
CA LEU A 158 -30.77 -37.88 5.01
C LEU A 158 -30.43 -36.49 4.49
N VAL A 159 -30.61 -36.22 3.19
CA VAL A 159 -30.23 -34.95 2.57
C VAL A 159 -31.37 -34.35 1.73
N PRO A 160 -31.43 -33.01 1.57
CA PRO A 160 -32.44 -32.34 0.74
C PRO A 160 -32.48 -32.82 -0.72
N ALA A 161 -33.57 -32.52 -1.42
CA ALA A 161 -33.72 -32.84 -2.83
C ALA A 161 -32.63 -32.14 -3.66
N ASP A 162 -32.23 -32.78 -4.76
CA ASP A 162 -31.25 -32.19 -5.67
C ASP A 162 -31.86 -30.97 -6.37
N ASP A 163 -31.07 -29.91 -6.50
CA ASP A 163 -31.47 -28.72 -7.24
C ASP A 163 -31.60 -29.06 -8.72
N GLN A 164 -32.68 -28.60 -9.34
CA GLN A 164 -32.88 -28.65 -10.79
C GLN A 164 -32.07 -27.52 -11.47
N SER A 165 -30.78 -27.44 -11.19
CA SER A 165 -29.89 -26.56 -11.93
C SER A 165 -29.36 -27.37 -13.10
N TYR A 166 -29.72 -26.97 -14.32
CA TYR A 166 -29.29 -27.62 -15.56
C TYR A 166 -27.77 -27.75 -15.59
N GLY A 167 -27.30 -28.92 -16.03
CA GLY A 167 -25.87 -29.31 -16.01
C GLY A 167 -24.93 -28.41 -16.77
#